data_AF-A0A6G8Q5R5-F1
#
_entry.id   AF-A0A6G8Q5R5-F1
#
_cell.length_a   1.000
_cell.length_b   1.000
_cell.length_c   1.000
_cell.angle_alpha   90.00
_cell.angle_beta   90.00
_cell.angle_gamma   90.00
#
_symmetry.space_group_name_H-M   'P 1'
#
loop_
_entity.id
_entity.type
_entity.pdbx_description
1 polymer ?
#
loop_
_entity_poly.entity_id
_entity_poly.type
_entity_poly.pdbx_seq_one_letter_code
_entity_poly.pdbx_strand_id
1 'polypeptide(L)'
;MCSTCVTIFHMTKMIQIRNVPDDLHRKLKVRAAQEGMTLSDYLLSEVEKVAAKPTIREWLEKVSRDEPVEVDEPPEVTIRRMRDADDPRDLG
;
A
#
# COMPACT_ATOMS: atom_id res chain seq x y z
N MET A 1 34.88 -19.97 -22.02
CA MET A 1 33.78 -19.01 -22.27
C MET A 1 32.77 -19.15 -21.14
N CYS A 2 32.74 -18.16 -20.26
CA CYS A 2 31.99 -18.14 -19.00
C CYS A 2 30.49 -17.98 -19.24
N SER A 3 29.72 -19.07 -19.15
CA SER A 3 28.25 -19.03 -19.15
C SER A 3 27.64 -19.30 -17.76
N THR A 4 28.44 -19.17 -16.70
CA THR A 4 28.00 -19.36 -15.29
C THR A 4 27.82 -18.05 -14.52
N CYS A 5 28.19 -16.89 -15.10
CA CYS A 5 28.08 -15.59 -14.42
C CYS A 5 26.71 -14.92 -14.56
N VAL A 6 25.86 -15.35 -15.50
CA VAL A 6 24.57 -14.67 -15.79
C VAL A 6 23.51 -14.97 -14.71
N THR A 7 23.64 -16.09 -14.00
CA THR A 7 22.68 -16.52 -12.96
C THR A 7 22.79 -15.77 -11.64
N ILE A 8 23.86 -15.01 -11.39
CA ILE A 8 24.08 -14.31 -10.12
C ILE A 8 23.27 -13.00 -10.05
N PHE A 9 22.99 -12.35 -11.19
CA PHE A 9 22.26 -11.07 -11.21
C PHE A 9 20.73 -11.20 -11.11
N HIS A 10 20.20 -12.43 -11.19
CA HIS A 10 18.77 -12.75 -11.04
C HIS A 10 18.52 -13.65 -9.81
N MET A 11 19.21 -13.38 -8.69
CA MET A 11 18.93 -14.06 -7.43
C MET A 11 17.52 -13.69 -6.96
N THR A 12 16.55 -14.58 -7.20
CA THR A 12 15.19 -14.48 -6.68
C THR A 12 15.25 -14.30 -5.18
N LYS A 13 14.77 -13.15 -4.68
CA LYS A 13 14.70 -12.87 -3.24
C LYS A 13 13.55 -13.69 -2.68
N MET A 14 13.87 -14.70 -1.88
CA MET A 14 12.88 -15.55 -1.21
C MET A 14 12.62 -15.04 0.21
N ILE A 15 11.37 -14.77 0.54
CA ILE A 15 10.92 -14.45 1.90
C ILE A 15 10.19 -15.67 2.46
N GLN A 16 10.64 -16.17 3.60
CA GLN A 16 9.99 -17.26 4.33
C GLN A 16 9.35 -16.71 5.61
N ILE A 17 8.02 -16.82 5.72
CA ILE A 17 7.29 -16.44 6.93
C ILE A 17 7.15 -17.67 7.81
N ARG A 18 7.66 -17.60 9.04
CA ARG A 18 7.64 -18.70 10.02
C ARG A 18 6.59 -18.45 11.10
N ASN A 19 6.18 -19.53 11.78
CA ASN A 19 5.24 -19.49 12.90
C ASN A 19 3.87 -18.89 12.54
N VAL A 20 3.36 -19.21 11.34
CA VAL A 20 2.02 -18.79 10.92
C VAL A 20 0.99 -19.70 11.62
N PRO A 21 0.06 -19.16 12.42
CA PRO A 21 -1.01 -19.96 13.01
C PRO A 21 -1.88 -20.62 11.93
N ASP A 22 -2.30 -21.86 12.16
CA ASP A 22 -3.06 -22.63 11.16
C ASP A 22 -4.33 -21.92 10.69
N ASP A 23 -5.04 -21.25 11.61
CA ASP A 23 -6.24 -20.48 11.29
C ASP A 23 -5.95 -19.31 10.35
N LEU A 24 -4.80 -18.64 10.53
CA LEU A 24 -4.38 -17.54 9.67
C LEU A 24 -4.02 -18.08 8.28
N HIS A 25 -3.22 -19.16 8.23
CA HIS A 25 -2.86 -19.81 6.98
C HIS A 25 -4.09 -20.25 6.18
N ARG A 26 -5.09 -20.86 6.84
CA ARG A 26 -6.35 -21.27 6.20
C ARG A 26 -7.13 -20.08 5.65
N LYS A 27 -7.26 -19.00 6.42
CA LYS A 27 -7.95 -17.78 5.96
C LYS A 27 -7.28 -17.18 4.73
N LEU A 28 -5.95 -17.08 4.74
CA LEU A 28 -5.18 -16.55 3.62
C LEU A 28 -5.32 -17.43 2.38
N LYS A 29 -5.28 -18.76 2.53
CA LYS A 29 -5.47 -19.71 1.43
C LYS A 29 -6.87 -19.59 0.79
N VAL A 30 -7.91 -19.40 1.60
CA VAL A 30 -9.28 -19.18 1.09
C VAL A 30 -9.36 -17.88 0.30
N ARG A 31 -8.78 -16.78 0.80
CA ARG A 31 -8.76 -15.49 0.08
C ARG A 31 -7.97 -15.57 -1.23
N ALA A 32 -6.79 -16.21 -1.20
CA ALA A 32 -6.01 -16.45 -2.40
C ALA A 32 -6.82 -17.23 -3.46
N ALA A 33 -7.53 -18.28 -3.05
CA ALA A 33 -8.39 -19.05 -3.94
C ALA A 33 -9.58 -18.23 -4.49
N GLN A 34 -10.16 -17.33 -3.69
CA GLN A 34 -11.23 -16.42 -4.13
C GLN A 34 -10.75 -15.43 -5.20
N GLU A 35 -9.49 -14.99 -5.11
CA GLU A 35 -8.85 -14.10 -6.09
C GLU A 35 -8.21 -14.87 -7.27
N GLY A 36 -8.31 -16.20 -7.29
CA GLY A 36 -7.72 -17.04 -8.34
C GLY A 36 -6.19 -17.11 -8.31
N MET A 37 -5.59 -16.79 -7.17
CA MET A 37 -4.14 -16.71 -6.97
C MET A 37 -3.60 -17.88 -6.16
N THR A 38 -2.31 -18.19 -6.32
CA THR A 38 -1.62 -19.05 -5.35
C THR A 38 -1.44 -18.29 -4.03
N LEU A 39 -1.24 -19.00 -2.92
CA LEU A 39 -1.01 -18.35 -1.62
C LEU A 39 0.23 -17.45 -1.62
N SER A 40 1.29 -17.87 -2.33
CA SER A 40 2.53 -17.09 -2.44
C SER A 40 2.32 -15.80 -3.22
N ASP A 41 1.59 -15.86 -4.34
CA ASP A 41 1.30 -14.68 -5.17
C ASP A 41 0.38 -13.72 -4.43
N TYR A 42 -0.63 -14.26 -3.73
CA TYR A 42 -1.52 -13.48 -2.88
C TYR A 42 -0.75 -12.73 -1.80
N LEU A 43 0.14 -13.43 -1.07
CA LEU A 43 0.98 -12.82 -0.04
C LEU A 43 1.94 -11.77 -0.61
N LEU A 44 2.53 -12.03 -1.77
CA LEU A 44 3.40 -11.06 -2.44
C LEU A 44 2.62 -9.78 -2.77
N SER A 45 1.42 -9.91 -3.34
CA SER A 45 0.58 -8.76 -3.67
C SER A 45 0.21 -7.92 -2.44
N GLU A 46 -0.04 -8.56 -1.29
CA GLU A 46 -0.31 -7.86 -0.04
C GLU A 46 0.93 -7.14 0.49
N VAL A 47 2.11 -7.76 0.39
CA VAL A 47 3.38 -7.12 0.77
C VAL A 47 3.70 -5.94 -0.14
N GLU A 48 3.44 -6.05 -1.45
CA GLU A 48 3.59 -4.94 -2.40
C GLU A 48 2.66 -3.77 -2.06
N LYS A 49 1.39 -4.04 -1.72
CA LYS A 49 0.45 -3.00 -1.27
C LYS A 49 0.92 -2.30 0.01
N VAL A 50 1.55 -3.03 0.92
CA VAL A 50 2.13 -2.47 2.15
C VAL A 50 3.36 -1.63 1.82
N ALA A 51 4.26 -2.13 0.96
CA ALA A 51 5.47 -1.42 0.56
C ALA A 51 5.21 -0.18 -0.31
N ALA A 52 4.11 -0.16 -1.07
CA ALA A 52 3.71 0.98 -1.88
C ALA A 52 3.30 2.20 -1.05
N LYS A 53 2.90 2.00 0.23
CA LYS A 53 2.53 3.10 1.11
C LYS A 53 3.78 3.66 1.78
N PRO A 54 4.18 4.91 1.49
CA PRO A 54 5.30 5.54 2.18
C PRO A 54 4.96 5.66 3.67
N THR A 55 5.98 5.53 4.52
CA THR A 55 5.84 5.90 5.92
C THR A 55 5.54 7.40 6.04
N ILE A 56 4.93 7.81 7.16
CA ILE A 56 4.64 9.24 7.41
C ILE A 56 5.92 10.09 7.27
N ARG A 57 7.06 9.58 7.74
CA ARG A 57 8.34 10.28 7.64
C ARG A 57 8.80 10.45 6.19
N GLU A 58 8.78 9.38 5.39
CA GLU A 58 9.13 9.44 3.96
C GLU A 58 8.18 10.35 3.20
N TRP A 59 6.89 10.32 3.55
CA TRP A 59 5.89 11.21 2.96
C TRP A 59 6.14 12.67 3.32
N LEU A 60 6.42 12.99 4.59
CA LEU A 60 6.77 14.34 5.03
C LEU A 60 8.06 14.85 4.37
N GLU A 61 9.09 14.02 4.27
CA GLU A 61 10.32 14.35 3.55
C GLU A 61 10.05 14.64 2.07
N LYS A 62 9.12 13.92 1.45
CA LYS A 62 8.71 14.17 0.06
C LYS A 62 7.96 15.50 -0.06
N VAL A 63 6.92 15.72 0.73
CA VAL A 63 6.10 16.94 0.71
C VAL A 63 6.94 18.18 1.04
N SER A 64 7.91 18.07 1.95
CA SER A 64 8.80 19.20 2.29
C SER A 64 9.68 19.68 1.13
N ARG A 65 9.85 18.87 0.07
CA ARG A 65 10.62 19.24 -1.13
C ARG A 65 9.74 19.85 -2.21
N ASP A 66 8.43 19.72 -2.11
CA ASP A 66 7.51 20.27 -3.09
C ASP A 66 7.35 21.78 -2.85
N GLU A 67 7.14 22.54 -3.94
CA GLU A 67 6.95 23.99 -3.83
C GLU A 67 5.62 24.29 -3.12
N PRO A 68 5.60 25.22 -2.14
CA PRO A 68 4.37 25.61 -1.47
C PRO A 68 3.32 26.09 -2.48
N VAL A 69 2.10 25.57 -2.34
CA VAL A 69 0.97 26.01 -3.16
C VAL A 69 0.32 27.21 -2.49
N GLU A 70 0.23 28.32 -3.23
CA GLU A 70 -0.58 29.46 -2.83
C GLU A 70 -2.06 29.08 -2.87
N VAL A 71 -2.74 29.26 -1.74
CA VAL A 71 -4.16 28.96 -1.59
C VAL A 71 -4.95 30.24 -1.37
N ASP A 72 -6.07 30.38 -2.07
CA ASP A 72 -6.92 31.58 -1.99
C ASP A 72 -7.63 31.71 -0.63
N GLU A 73 -7.84 30.59 0.06
CA GLU A 73 -8.45 30.53 1.38
C GLU A 73 -7.79 29.45 2.26
N PRO A 74 -7.75 29.62 3.60
CA PRO A 74 -7.19 28.62 4.49
C PRO A 74 -7.90 27.26 4.35
N PRO A 75 -7.17 26.12 4.34
CA PRO A 75 -7.76 24.80 4.14
C PRO A 75 -8.89 24.46 5.12
N GLU A 76 -8.82 24.94 6.36
CA GLU A 76 -9.86 24.72 7.36
C GLU A 76 -11.22 25.34 6.99
N VAL A 77 -11.22 26.45 6.25
CA VAL A 77 -12.46 27.09 5.76
C VAL A 77 -13.08 26.22 4.67
N THR A 78 -12.29 25.81 3.68
CA THR A 78 -12.73 24.93 2.60
C THR A 78 -13.25 23.58 3.11
N ILE A 79 -12.52 22.94 4.03
CA ILE A 79 -12.90 21.63 4.58
C ILE A 79 -14.21 21.73 5.35
N ARG A 80 -14.42 22.79 6.15
CA ARG A 80 -15.69 23.02 6.84
C ARG A 80 -16.83 23.19 5.85
N ARG A 81 -16.69 24.10 4.88
CA ARG A 81 -17.70 24.32 3.84
C ARG A 81 -18.08 23.03 3.10
N MET A 82 -17.11 22.19 2.74
CA MET A 82 -17.36 20.91 2.08
C MET A 82 -18.12 19.92 2.98
N ARG A 83 -17.75 19.81 4.26
CA ARG A 83 -18.43 18.92 5.21
C ARG A 83 -19.85 19.36 5.50
N ASP A 84 -20.08 20.66 5.63
CA ASP A 84 -21.41 21.22 5.87
C ASP A 84 -22.30 21.02 4.64
N ALA A 85 -21.76 21.13 3.42
CA ALA A 85 -22.50 20.87 2.18
C ALA A 85 -22.86 19.39 1.96
N ASP A 86 -22.03 18.47 2.46
CA ASP A 86 -22.30 17.02 2.43
C ASP A 86 -23.18 16.55 3.63
N ASP A 87 -23.61 17.47 4.50
CA ASP A 87 -24.47 17.12 5.64
C ASP A 87 -25.85 16.68 5.15
N PRO A 88 -26.26 15.41 5.35
CA PRO A 88 -27.53 14.90 4.83
C PRO A 88 -28.75 15.57 5.45
N ARG A 89 -28.58 16.36 6.52
CA ARG A 89 -29.66 17.04 7.24
C ARG A 89 -30.13 18.33 6.56
N ASP A 90 -29.39 18.83 5.57
CA ASP A 90 -29.71 20.05 4.82
C ASP A 90 -30.41 19.77 3.46
N LEU A 91 -30.61 18.50 3.09
CA LEU A 91 -31.47 18.09 1.96
C LEU A 91 -32.92 17.95 2.43
N GLY A 92 -33.55 19.08 2.72
CA GLY A 92 -34.99 19.21 2.94
C GLY A 92 -35.79 19.17 1.65
#